data_AF-A0A8N5I3X5-F1
#
_entry.id   AF-A0A8N5I3X5-F1
#
_cell.length_a   1.000
_cell.length_b   1.000
_cell.length_c   1.000
_cell.angle_alpha   90.00
_cell.angle_beta   90.00
_cell.angle_gamma   90.00
#
_symmetry.space_group_name_H-M   'P 1'
#
loop_
_entity.id
_entity.type
_entity.pdbx_description
1 polymer ?
#
loop_
_entity_poly.entity_id
_entity_poly.type
_entity_poly.pdbx_seq_one_letter_code
_entity_poly.pdbx_strand_id
1 'polypeptide(L)'
;MWGVLRVAGRVRGPLRAAACRLMAASSPAAVTQGSASTAGIIIIGDEILKGYTQDTNSSFMCRRLRALGVSVARISVVPDDVEAIASEVAAFAARFTYVLTSGGIGPTHDDVTFEAVAKAFGERVVLHPELVALVHKFFGKTEEQCPEMKLARIPESSHLNYGTDGHTGSAFKYPLVSVRNVYIFPGIPALMERALDGLAHLFRSKQTHFHSRTVYVASDEMLITPVLDRADATFRGRVSLGSYPDWTSNYYRVKLTLDSESEQDLEEAYGFLMRELPPGVAVPLVTDCVSPAAVEVYGLAESGSALGQKVAAALRTIEEALDQYSLVQLCVGFNGGKDCTALLHLVHAAVQRRFPARQEKLQVLYIRIVSPFPEMEQFIQATVQRTGPTGTSGSSCASSLSPTVSSMTEATRPWGA
;
A
#
# COMPACT_ATOMS: atom_id res chain seq x y z
N MET A 1 -2.66 -1.43 37.08
CA MET A 1 -2.90 -0.34 38.05
C MET A 1 -1.90 0.77 37.74
N TRP A 2 -2.21 1.60 36.73
CA TRP A 2 -1.27 2.59 36.19
C TRP A 2 -1.53 3.94 36.87
N GLY A 3 -0.53 4.42 37.63
CA GLY A 3 -0.59 5.65 38.41
C GLY A 3 -0.46 6.89 37.54
N VAL A 4 -1.44 7.79 37.68
CA VAL A 4 -1.48 9.11 37.05
C VAL A 4 -0.69 10.08 37.91
N LEU A 5 0.45 10.58 37.41
CA LEU A 5 1.20 11.66 38.05
C LEU A 5 0.61 13.01 37.58
N ARG A 6 -0.22 13.65 38.41
CA ARG A 6 -0.69 15.03 38.21
C ARG A 6 0.35 16.01 38.74
N VAL A 7 0.87 16.88 37.89
CA VAL A 7 1.61 18.07 38.31
C VAL A 7 0.66 19.26 38.26
N ALA A 8 0.33 19.82 39.43
CA ALA A 8 -0.45 21.03 39.58
C ALA A 8 0.50 22.24 39.74
N GLY A 9 0.44 23.19 38.82
CA GLY A 9 1.13 24.47 38.92
C GLY A 9 0.14 25.63 38.69
N ARG A 10 -0.29 26.27 39.78
CA ARG A 10 -1.04 27.54 39.76
C ARG A 10 -0.07 28.70 39.56
N VAL A 11 -0.32 29.57 38.58
CA VAL A 11 0.19 30.96 38.60
C VAL A 11 -0.95 31.90 38.21
N ARG A 12 -1.26 32.84 39.10
CA ARG A 12 -2.21 33.97 38.91
C ARG A 12 -1.41 35.21 38.47
N GLY A 13 -1.91 35.97 37.49
CA GLY A 13 -1.42 37.30 37.11
C GLY A 13 -2.24 37.89 35.94
N PRO A 14 -2.41 39.22 35.83
CA PRO A 14 -3.71 39.83 35.53
C PRO A 14 -4.03 40.08 34.05
N LEU A 15 -5.35 40.16 33.80
CA LEU A 15 -6.01 40.56 32.55
C LEU A 15 -5.55 41.94 32.06
N ARG A 16 -5.05 42.01 30.83
CA ARG A 16 -5.00 43.23 30.02
C ARG A 16 -5.69 42.98 28.69
N ALA A 17 -6.75 43.76 28.46
CA ALA A 17 -7.42 43.88 27.18
C ALA A 17 -6.44 44.39 26.12
N ALA A 18 -6.33 43.69 24.99
CA ALA A 18 -5.60 44.15 23.82
C ALA A 18 -6.55 44.18 22.62
N ALA A 19 -6.61 45.36 22.01
CA ALA A 19 -7.54 45.77 20.98
C ALA A 19 -7.49 44.90 19.72
N CYS A 20 -8.68 44.66 19.17
CA CYS A 20 -8.92 44.10 17.85
C CYS A 20 -8.30 45.02 16.79
N ARG A 21 -7.24 44.56 16.12
CA ARG A 21 -6.76 45.15 14.86
C ARG A 21 -7.25 44.26 13.72
N LEU A 22 -8.14 44.80 12.90
CA LEU A 22 -8.40 44.26 11.57
C LEU A 22 -7.07 44.23 10.79
N MET A 23 -6.57 43.03 10.50
CA MET A 23 -5.52 42.84 9.50
C MET A 23 -6.22 42.78 8.14
N ALA A 24 -5.88 43.74 7.28
CA ALA A 24 -6.31 43.80 5.89
C ALA A 24 -5.92 42.51 5.16
N ALA A 25 -6.82 42.04 4.30
CA ALA A 25 -6.59 40.92 3.41
C ALA A 25 -5.38 41.19 2.50
N SER A 26 -4.34 40.38 2.64
CA SER A 26 -3.23 40.35 1.68
C SER A 26 -3.66 39.54 0.45
N SER A 27 -3.52 40.13 -0.74
CA SER A 27 -3.75 39.51 -2.05
C SER A 27 -3.10 38.11 -2.18
N PRO A 28 -3.67 37.21 -3.01
CA PRO A 28 -3.08 35.90 -3.25
C PRO A 28 -1.70 36.10 -3.89
N ALA A 29 -0.66 35.70 -3.17
CA ALA A 29 0.71 35.73 -3.66
C ALA A 29 0.81 34.85 -4.91
N ALA A 30 1.33 35.42 -5.99
CA ALA A 30 1.69 34.68 -7.19
C ALA A 30 2.62 33.53 -6.82
N VAL A 31 2.28 32.32 -7.27
CA VAL A 31 3.08 31.12 -7.09
C VAL A 31 4.48 31.37 -7.66
N THR A 32 5.46 31.56 -6.77
CA THR A 32 6.87 31.71 -7.10
C THR A 32 7.36 30.44 -7.76
N GLN A 33 7.81 30.55 -9.02
CA GLN A 33 8.48 29.45 -9.72
C GLN A 33 9.78 29.10 -8.98
N GLY A 34 9.74 27.99 -8.24
CA GLY A 34 10.85 27.49 -7.41
C GLY A 34 10.41 26.65 -6.21
N SER A 35 9.13 26.65 -5.82
CA SER A 35 8.63 25.76 -4.76
C SER A 35 8.19 24.40 -5.31
N ALA A 36 8.54 23.30 -4.63
CA ALA A 36 8.04 21.96 -4.92
C ALA A 36 6.50 21.94 -5.00
N SER A 37 5.95 21.25 -6.00
CA SER A 37 4.50 21.12 -6.18
C SER A 37 3.89 20.40 -4.99
N THR A 38 2.84 20.99 -4.40
CA THR A 38 2.12 20.41 -3.26
C THR A 38 0.72 19.95 -3.63
N ALA A 39 0.24 18.91 -2.95
CA ALA A 39 -1.12 18.43 -3.09
C ALA A 39 -1.86 18.38 -1.74
N GLY A 40 -3.14 18.73 -1.77
CA GLY A 40 -4.10 18.41 -0.73
C GLY A 40 -5.10 17.36 -1.23
N ILE A 41 -5.41 16.37 -0.41
CA ILE A 41 -6.40 15.32 -0.73
C ILE A 41 -7.63 15.50 0.15
N ILE A 42 -8.83 15.46 -0.43
CA ILE A 42 -10.11 15.49 0.28
C ILE A 42 -10.86 14.20 -0.04
N ILE A 43 -11.01 13.33 0.94
CA ILE A 43 -11.84 12.13 0.84
C ILE A 43 -13.25 12.49 1.30
N ILE A 44 -14.24 12.18 0.47
CA ILE A 44 -15.64 12.54 0.67
C ILE A 44 -16.40 11.22 0.81
N GLY A 45 -16.98 10.99 1.98
CA GLY A 45 -17.68 9.75 2.25
C GLY A 45 -17.99 9.56 3.73
N ASP A 46 -19.27 9.56 4.05
CA ASP A 46 -19.83 9.27 5.36
C ASP A 46 -19.40 7.89 5.89
N GLU A 47 -19.27 6.90 5.01
CA GLU A 47 -18.83 5.54 5.32
C GLU A 47 -17.37 5.47 5.78
N ILE A 48 -16.53 6.40 5.30
CA ILE A 48 -15.13 6.54 5.73
C ILE A 48 -15.11 7.11 7.15
N LEU A 49 -15.89 8.16 7.41
CA LEU A 49 -16.01 8.77 8.75
C LEU A 49 -16.61 7.81 9.78
N LYS A 50 -17.55 6.95 9.36
CA LYS A 50 -18.15 5.89 10.20
C LYS A 50 -17.21 4.69 10.40
N GLY A 51 -16.10 4.60 9.65
CA GLY A 51 -15.16 3.48 9.71
C GLY A 51 -15.71 2.18 9.11
N TYR A 52 -16.79 2.24 8.34
CA TYR A 52 -17.35 1.06 7.65
C TYR A 52 -16.52 0.65 6.44
N THR A 53 -15.82 1.60 5.84
CA THR A 53 -14.91 1.36 4.73
C THR A 53 -13.56 1.96 5.07
N GLN A 54 -12.51 1.16 4.90
CA GLN A 54 -11.15 1.64 5.05
C GLN A 54 -10.78 2.48 3.83
N ASP A 55 -10.31 3.71 4.06
CA ASP A 55 -9.79 4.56 2.99
C ASP A 55 -8.47 4.01 2.43
N THR A 56 -8.55 3.43 1.23
CA THR A 56 -7.38 3.02 0.44
C THR A 56 -6.98 4.06 -0.60
N ASN A 57 -7.88 5.00 -0.91
CA ASN A 57 -7.71 5.96 -2.00
C ASN A 57 -6.63 6.97 -1.68
N SER A 58 -6.67 7.56 -0.48
CA SER A 58 -5.67 8.53 -0.05
C SER A 58 -4.26 7.91 -0.02
N SER A 59 -4.16 6.65 0.42
CA SER A 59 -2.91 5.88 0.44
C SER A 59 -2.33 5.69 -0.97
N PHE A 60 -3.17 5.30 -1.93
CA PHE A 60 -2.75 5.16 -3.33
C PHE A 60 -2.35 6.52 -3.92
N MET A 61 -3.17 7.56 -3.75
CA MET A 61 -2.89 8.91 -4.23
C MET A 61 -1.56 9.43 -3.69
N CYS A 62 -1.26 9.22 -2.40
CA CYS A 62 0.01 9.63 -1.79
C CYS A 62 1.21 8.97 -2.47
N ARG A 63 1.18 7.63 -2.64
CA ARG A 63 2.26 6.91 -3.31
C ARG A 63 2.43 7.38 -4.75
N ARG A 64 1.31 7.57 -5.46
CA ARG A 64 1.33 7.92 -6.87
C ARG A 64 1.80 9.36 -7.11
N LEU A 65 1.29 10.33 -6.35
CA LEU A 65 1.72 11.72 -6.43
C LEU A 65 3.20 11.88 -6.05
N ARG A 66 3.67 11.14 -5.03
CA ARG A 66 5.10 11.09 -4.69
C ARG A 66 5.93 10.58 -5.88
N ALA A 67 5.52 9.49 -6.54
CA ALA A 67 6.21 9.01 -7.73
C ALA A 67 6.19 10.01 -8.91
N LEU A 68 5.27 10.98 -8.89
CA LEU A 68 5.16 12.06 -9.88
C LEU A 68 5.87 13.35 -9.45
N GLY A 69 6.59 13.35 -8.33
CA GLY A 69 7.31 14.53 -7.84
C GLY A 69 6.41 15.58 -7.17
N VAL A 70 5.26 15.15 -6.63
CA VAL A 70 4.33 16.01 -5.89
C VAL A 70 4.29 15.60 -4.42
N SER A 71 4.48 16.56 -3.53
CA SER A 71 4.41 16.34 -2.07
C SER A 71 2.98 16.51 -1.56
N VAL A 72 2.41 15.45 -0.99
CA VAL A 72 1.09 15.55 -0.33
C VAL A 72 1.29 16.17 1.05
N ALA A 73 0.71 17.36 1.27
CA ALA A 73 0.89 18.13 2.48
C ALA A 73 -0.26 17.95 3.49
N ARG A 74 -1.46 17.58 3.02
CA ARG A 74 -2.63 17.37 3.89
C ARG A 74 -3.63 16.43 3.25
N ILE A 75 -4.23 15.58 4.08
CA ILE A 75 -5.40 14.77 3.74
C ILE A 75 -6.51 15.19 4.69
N SER A 76 -7.73 15.37 4.18
CA SER A 76 -8.93 15.65 4.96
C SER A 76 -10.00 14.63 4.58
N VAL A 77 -10.81 14.22 5.55
CA VAL A 77 -11.98 13.36 5.33
C VAL A 77 -13.20 14.15 5.77
N VAL A 78 -14.18 14.31 4.90
CA VAL A 78 -15.38 15.14 5.11
C VAL A 78 -16.65 14.34 4.82
N PRO A 79 -17.79 14.67 5.45
CA PRO A 79 -19.06 14.01 5.18
C PRO A 79 -19.59 14.39 3.78
N ASP A 80 -20.59 13.64 3.32
CA ASP A 80 -21.36 13.92 2.08
C ASP A 80 -22.31 15.12 2.27
N ASP A 81 -21.74 16.27 2.62
CA ASP A 81 -22.43 17.53 2.87
C ASP A 81 -21.84 18.66 2.04
N VAL A 82 -22.71 19.42 1.37
CA VAL A 82 -22.32 20.47 0.42
C VAL A 82 -21.49 21.56 1.09
N GLU A 83 -21.83 22.00 2.30
CA GLU A 83 -21.11 23.08 2.98
C GLU A 83 -19.74 22.63 3.47
N ALA A 84 -19.68 21.42 4.06
CA ALA A 84 -18.45 20.83 4.55
C ALA A 84 -17.43 20.64 3.41
N ILE A 85 -17.87 20.06 2.29
CA ILE A 85 -17.02 19.86 1.11
C ILE A 85 -16.62 21.22 0.54
N ALA A 86 -17.55 22.16 0.34
CA ALA A 86 -17.25 23.46 -0.26
C ALA A 86 -16.23 24.27 0.55
N SER A 87 -16.38 24.29 1.88
CA SER A 87 -15.45 24.97 2.78
C SER A 87 -14.05 24.35 2.71
N GLU A 88 -13.93 23.02 2.73
CA GLU A 88 -12.62 22.35 2.68
C GLU A 88 -11.97 22.54 1.31
N VAL A 89 -12.74 22.43 0.22
CA VAL A 89 -12.27 22.68 -1.16
C VAL A 89 -11.73 24.11 -1.29
N ALA A 90 -12.47 25.13 -0.82
CA ALA A 90 -12.02 26.51 -0.88
C ALA A 90 -10.72 26.73 -0.09
N ALA A 91 -10.62 26.14 1.11
CA ALA A 91 -9.43 26.23 1.95
C ALA A 91 -8.22 25.51 1.33
N PHE A 92 -8.42 24.36 0.69
CA PHE A 92 -7.35 23.59 0.04
C PHE A 92 -6.90 24.24 -1.26
N ALA A 93 -7.84 24.72 -2.08
CA ALA A 93 -7.55 25.35 -3.37
C ALA A 93 -6.69 26.60 -3.22
N ALA A 94 -6.85 27.35 -2.12
CA ALA A 94 -6.04 28.52 -1.82
C ALA A 94 -4.61 28.19 -1.31
N ARG A 95 -4.36 26.95 -0.86
CA ARG A 95 -3.12 26.56 -0.16
C ARG A 95 -2.21 25.64 -0.94
N PHE A 96 -2.75 24.81 -1.82
CA PHE A 96 -2.00 23.75 -2.50
C PHE A 96 -1.97 23.95 -4.01
N THR A 97 -0.91 23.46 -4.65
CA THR A 97 -0.80 23.48 -6.12
C THR A 97 -1.90 22.63 -6.76
N TYR A 98 -2.18 21.47 -6.18
CA TYR A 98 -3.21 20.54 -6.63
C TYR A 98 -4.14 20.19 -5.46
N VAL A 99 -5.44 20.10 -5.74
CA VAL A 99 -6.43 19.54 -4.82
C VAL A 99 -7.07 18.35 -5.50
N LEU A 100 -7.00 17.18 -4.87
CA LEU A 100 -7.64 15.98 -5.38
C LEU A 100 -8.79 15.63 -4.44
N THR A 101 -10.00 15.51 -4.97
CA THR A 101 -11.13 14.94 -4.22
C THR A 101 -11.35 13.49 -4.63
N SER A 102 -11.89 12.66 -3.75
CA SER A 102 -12.34 11.31 -4.09
C SER A 102 -13.64 11.00 -3.36
N GLY A 103 -14.70 10.69 -4.12
CA GLY A 103 -16.03 10.39 -3.59
C GLY A 103 -17.11 11.41 -4.00
N GLY A 104 -18.37 11.03 -3.78
CA GLY A 104 -19.55 11.89 -3.97
C GLY A 104 -19.83 12.37 -5.40
N ILE A 105 -19.50 11.58 -6.43
CA ILE A 105 -19.74 11.92 -7.86
C ILE A 105 -20.67 10.95 -8.60
N GLY A 106 -21.27 9.99 -7.91
CA GLY A 106 -22.25 9.08 -8.50
C GLY A 106 -23.61 9.73 -8.77
N PRO A 107 -24.60 8.93 -9.21
CA PRO A 107 -25.94 9.40 -9.51
C PRO A 107 -26.85 9.51 -8.28
N THR A 108 -26.38 9.13 -7.08
CA THR A 108 -27.21 9.07 -5.88
C THR A 108 -27.38 10.45 -5.22
N HIS A 109 -28.26 10.56 -4.23
CA HIS A 109 -28.69 11.86 -3.70
C HIS A 109 -27.60 12.51 -2.82
N ASP A 110 -26.84 11.68 -2.13
CA ASP A 110 -25.67 11.97 -1.32
C ASP A 110 -24.41 12.29 -2.15
N ASP A 111 -24.38 11.97 -3.44
CA ASP A 111 -23.25 12.34 -4.32
C ASP A 111 -23.21 13.84 -4.66
N VAL A 112 -22.74 14.70 -3.75
CA VAL A 112 -22.89 16.16 -3.88
C VAL A 112 -21.58 16.92 -4.20
N THR A 113 -20.54 16.22 -4.63
CA THR A 113 -19.20 16.81 -4.80
C THR A 113 -19.17 17.88 -5.90
N PHE A 114 -19.87 17.70 -7.02
CA PHE A 114 -19.90 18.71 -8.08
C PHE A 114 -20.60 20.00 -7.63
N GLU A 115 -21.74 19.87 -6.93
CA GLU A 115 -22.47 20.98 -6.35
C GLU A 115 -21.62 21.73 -5.32
N ALA A 116 -20.91 21.00 -4.47
CA ALA A 116 -20.02 21.58 -3.46
C ALA A 116 -18.81 22.31 -4.07
N VAL A 117 -18.19 21.76 -5.12
CA VAL A 117 -17.08 22.42 -5.83
C VAL A 117 -17.57 23.69 -6.53
N ALA A 118 -18.75 23.66 -7.18
CA ALA A 118 -19.34 24.86 -7.76
C ALA A 118 -19.58 25.94 -6.69
N LYS A 119 -20.12 25.53 -5.54
CA LYS A 119 -20.35 26.43 -4.40
C LYS A 119 -19.05 27.03 -3.86
N ALA A 120 -17.99 26.24 -3.72
CA ALA A 120 -16.68 26.70 -3.23
C ALA A 120 -16.12 27.86 -4.07
N PHE A 121 -16.46 27.91 -5.35
CA PHE A 121 -16.00 28.92 -6.30
C PHE A 121 -17.06 29.96 -6.69
N GLY A 122 -18.25 29.88 -6.10
CA GLY A 122 -19.34 30.84 -6.36
C GLY A 122 -19.94 30.73 -7.76
N GLU A 123 -19.92 29.53 -8.37
CA GLU A 123 -20.47 29.27 -9.69
C GLU A 123 -21.67 28.32 -9.65
N ARG A 124 -22.37 28.22 -10.79
CA ARG A 124 -23.53 27.33 -10.94
C ARG A 124 -23.10 25.99 -11.51
N VAL A 125 -23.94 24.98 -11.29
CA VAL A 125 -23.84 23.68 -11.96
C VAL A 125 -24.68 23.72 -13.23
N VAL A 126 -24.12 23.24 -14.34
CA VAL A 126 -24.76 23.21 -15.66
C VAL A 126 -24.67 21.81 -16.27
N LEU A 127 -25.59 21.48 -17.17
CA LEU A 127 -25.48 20.26 -17.98
C LEU A 127 -24.39 20.46 -19.04
N HIS A 128 -23.30 19.70 -18.95
CA HIS A 128 -22.23 19.77 -19.93
C HIS A 128 -22.60 18.95 -21.17
N PRO A 129 -22.68 19.54 -22.38
CA PRO A 129 -23.19 18.86 -23.58
C PRO A 129 -22.45 17.54 -23.90
N GLU A 130 -21.13 17.53 -23.71
CA GLU A 130 -20.31 16.33 -23.94
C GLU A 130 -20.61 15.22 -22.95
N LEU A 131 -20.79 15.54 -21.65
CA LEU A 131 -21.12 14.54 -20.65
C LEU A 131 -22.55 14.03 -20.82
N VAL A 132 -23.48 14.87 -21.25
CA VAL A 132 -24.84 14.45 -21.64
C VAL A 132 -24.78 13.42 -22.77
N ALA A 133 -23.96 13.66 -23.80
CA ALA A 133 -23.78 12.71 -24.89
C ALA A 133 -23.15 11.39 -24.41
N LEU A 134 -22.21 11.44 -23.45
CA LEU A 134 -21.65 10.23 -22.84
C LEU A 134 -22.68 9.48 -21.98
N VAL A 135 -23.49 10.18 -21.18
CA VAL A 135 -24.58 9.57 -20.41
C VAL A 135 -25.57 8.87 -21.32
N HIS A 136 -25.95 9.52 -22.43
CA HIS A 136 -26.79 8.90 -23.44
C HIS A 136 -26.16 7.64 -24.04
N LYS A 137 -24.87 7.71 -24.41
CA LYS A 137 -24.13 6.60 -25.01
C LYS A 137 -23.96 5.40 -24.07
N PHE A 138 -23.72 5.63 -22.78
CA PHE A 138 -23.41 4.56 -21.82
C PHE A 138 -24.65 4.02 -21.09
N PHE A 139 -25.64 4.87 -20.81
CA PHE A 139 -26.82 4.49 -20.02
C PHE A 139 -28.12 4.49 -20.83
N GLY A 140 -28.10 4.94 -22.09
CA GLY A 140 -29.29 5.01 -22.94
C GLY A 140 -30.33 6.03 -22.48
N LYS A 141 -29.96 6.96 -21.58
CA LYS A 141 -30.86 7.96 -21.01
C LYS A 141 -30.80 9.26 -21.80
N THR A 142 -31.95 9.91 -21.97
CA THR A 142 -32.06 11.20 -22.70
C THR A 142 -32.80 12.27 -21.89
N GLU A 143 -33.59 11.87 -20.90
CA GLU A 143 -34.38 12.79 -20.08
C GLU A 143 -33.51 13.45 -19.02
N GLU A 144 -33.55 14.78 -18.93
CA GLU A 144 -32.72 15.57 -18.00
C GLU A 144 -32.92 15.24 -16.52
N GLN A 145 -34.07 14.64 -16.16
CA GLN A 145 -34.45 14.33 -14.78
C GLN A 145 -34.02 12.92 -14.35
N CYS A 146 -33.46 12.09 -15.26
CA CYS A 146 -32.92 10.79 -14.88
C CYS A 146 -31.74 10.95 -13.90
N PRO A 147 -31.61 10.07 -12.89
CA PRO A 147 -30.50 10.11 -11.93
C PRO A 147 -29.11 10.13 -12.59
N GLU A 148 -28.94 9.41 -13.70
CA GLU A 148 -27.67 9.32 -14.43
C GLU A 148 -27.24 10.67 -15.05
N MET A 149 -28.17 11.59 -15.29
CA MET A 149 -27.85 12.94 -15.79
C MET A 149 -27.11 13.79 -14.74
N LYS A 150 -27.14 13.39 -13.46
CA LYS A 150 -26.33 14.02 -12.41
C LYS A 150 -24.83 13.94 -12.74
N LEU A 151 -24.39 12.86 -13.38
CA LEU A 151 -23.00 12.71 -13.85
C LEU A 151 -22.59 13.75 -14.90
N ALA A 152 -23.57 14.38 -15.58
CA ALA A 152 -23.35 15.42 -16.57
C ALA A 152 -23.59 16.84 -16.03
N ARG A 153 -24.08 16.97 -14.78
CA ARG A 153 -24.29 18.24 -14.09
C ARG A 153 -23.01 18.61 -13.35
N ILE A 154 -22.19 19.47 -13.96
CA ILE A 154 -20.87 19.85 -13.44
C ILE A 154 -20.76 21.38 -13.30
N PRO A 155 -19.80 21.89 -12.51
CA PRO A 155 -19.58 23.34 -12.38
C PRO A 155 -19.32 24.02 -13.74
N GLU A 156 -19.82 25.25 -13.93
CA GLU A 156 -19.80 25.98 -15.21
C GLU A 156 -18.39 26.18 -15.79
N SER A 157 -17.35 26.32 -14.95
CA SER A 157 -15.97 26.50 -15.40
C SER A 157 -15.16 25.20 -15.51
N SER A 158 -15.85 24.05 -15.53
CA SER A 158 -15.21 22.74 -15.58
C SER A 158 -14.39 22.48 -16.84
N HIS A 159 -13.25 21.82 -16.67
CA HIS A 159 -12.46 21.23 -17.74
C HIS A 159 -12.60 19.70 -17.70
N LEU A 160 -12.71 19.09 -18.89
CA LEU A 160 -12.76 17.64 -19.07
C LEU A 160 -11.37 17.11 -19.42
N ASN A 161 -10.82 16.25 -18.56
CA ASN A 161 -9.49 15.68 -18.73
C ASN A 161 -9.59 14.21 -19.16
N TYR A 162 -9.09 13.91 -20.36
CA TYR A 162 -9.06 12.55 -20.87
C TYR A 162 -7.72 11.88 -20.58
N GLY A 163 -7.77 10.83 -19.76
CA GLY A 163 -6.61 9.98 -19.50
C GLY A 163 -6.42 8.93 -20.57
N THR A 164 -5.29 8.25 -20.54
CA THR A 164 -4.97 7.12 -21.42
C THR A 164 -4.79 5.86 -20.60
N ASP A 165 -5.34 4.75 -21.06
CA ASP A 165 -5.15 3.44 -20.46
C ASP A 165 -3.72 2.96 -20.70
N GLY A 166 -2.95 2.75 -19.64
CA GLY A 166 -1.55 2.33 -19.75
C GLY A 166 -1.35 0.94 -20.35
N HIS A 167 -2.36 0.05 -20.31
CA HIS A 167 -2.27 -1.29 -20.87
C HIS A 167 -2.65 -1.32 -22.35
N THR A 168 -3.70 -0.59 -22.73
CA THR A 168 -4.25 -0.64 -24.09
C THR A 168 -3.83 0.55 -24.97
N GLY A 169 -3.25 1.60 -24.39
CA GLY A 169 -2.93 2.86 -25.07
C GLY A 169 -4.15 3.65 -25.53
N SER A 170 -5.35 3.19 -25.21
CA SER A 170 -6.60 3.82 -25.64
C SER A 170 -7.01 4.96 -24.71
N ALA A 171 -7.57 6.03 -25.27
CA ALA A 171 -8.15 7.11 -24.47
C ALA A 171 -9.30 6.59 -23.60
N PHE A 172 -9.44 7.17 -22.40
CA PHE A 172 -10.57 6.88 -21.53
C PHE A 172 -11.87 7.33 -22.17
N LYS A 173 -12.89 6.51 -21.94
CA LYS A 173 -14.25 6.74 -22.43
C LYS A 173 -14.99 7.83 -21.65
N TYR A 174 -14.55 8.10 -20.43
CA TYR A 174 -15.14 9.09 -19.53
C TYR A 174 -14.03 9.99 -18.99
N PRO A 175 -14.19 11.32 -19.00
CA PRO A 175 -13.16 12.25 -18.53
C PRO A 175 -13.19 12.40 -17.01
N LEU A 176 -12.07 12.88 -16.45
CA LEU A 176 -12.03 13.44 -15.12
C LEU A 176 -12.39 14.93 -15.18
N VAL A 177 -13.36 15.36 -14.38
CA VAL A 177 -13.75 16.76 -14.28
C VAL A 177 -12.79 17.49 -13.33
N SER A 178 -12.36 18.68 -13.72
CA SER A 178 -11.58 19.57 -12.85
C SER A 178 -12.07 21.01 -12.92
N VAL A 179 -11.98 21.74 -11.83
CA VAL A 179 -12.27 23.17 -11.74
C VAL A 179 -11.07 23.87 -11.10
N ARG A 180 -10.47 24.84 -11.80
CA ARG A 180 -9.21 25.48 -11.37
C ARG A 180 -8.14 24.43 -11.06
N ASN A 181 -7.64 24.37 -9.83
CA ASN A 181 -6.66 23.39 -9.35
C ASN A 181 -7.29 22.18 -8.63
N VAL A 182 -8.62 22.01 -8.70
CA VAL A 182 -9.35 20.92 -8.05
C VAL A 182 -9.71 19.83 -9.06
N TYR A 183 -9.27 18.60 -8.82
CA TYR A 183 -9.46 17.43 -9.66
C TYR A 183 -10.37 16.44 -8.94
N ILE A 184 -11.49 16.08 -9.58
CA ILE A 184 -12.61 15.43 -8.90
C ILE A 184 -12.67 13.96 -9.26
N PHE A 185 -12.11 13.09 -8.41
CA PHE A 185 -12.02 11.64 -8.66
C PHE A 185 -13.23 10.86 -8.14
N PRO A 186 -13.55 9.71 -8.76
CA PRO A 186 -14.53 8.77 -8.20
C PRO A 186 -14.09 8.24 -6.83
N GLY A 187 -15.07 7.81 -6.03
CA GLY A 187 -14.84 7.14 -4.74
C GLY A 187 -14.46 5.67 -4.88
N ILE A 188 -14.90 5.00 -5.95
CA ILE A 188 -14.59 3.58 -6.18
C ILE A 188 -13.08 3.42 -6.44
N PRO A 189 -12.34 2.64 -5.61
CA PRO A 189 -10.88 2.59 -5.69
C PRO A 189 -10.34 2.25 -7.07
N ALA A 190 -10.84 1.18 -7.71
CA ALA A 190 -10.39 0.76 -9.03
C ALA A 190 -10.57 1.84 -10.12
N LEU A 191 -11.61 2.67 -10.02
CA LEU A 191 -11.83 3.77 -10.97
C LEU A 191 -10.91 4.95 -10.67
N MET A 192 -10.71 5.27 -9.39
CA MET A 192 -9.82 6.35 -8.96
C MET A 192 -8.38 6.06 -9.36
N GLU A 193 -7.89 4.86 -9.06
CA GLU A 193 -6.52 4.43 -9.37
C GLU A 193 -6.26 4.51 -10.87
N ARG A 194 -7.17 3.93 -11.66
CA ARG A 194 -7.13 3.97 -13.12
C ARG A 194 -7.14 5.41 -13.66
N ALA A 195 -8.00 6.27 -13.12
CA ALA A 195 -8.09 7.67 -13.54
C ALA A 195 -6.78 8.42 -13.27
N LEU A 196 -6.23 8.28 -12.06
CA LEU A 196 -5.00 8.97 -11.67
C LEU A 196 -3.80 8.47 -12.48
N ASP A 197 -3.72 7.18 -12.75
CA ASP A 197 -2.66 6.63 -13.60
C ASP A 197 -2.72 7.13 -15.04
N GLY A 198 -3.91 7.15 -15.64
CA GLY A 198 -4.06 7.64 -17.01
C GLY A 198 -3.86 9.15 -17.15
N LEU A 199 -4.00 9.90 -16.05
CA LEU A 199 -3.83 11.35 -15.99
C LEU A 199 -2.53 11.79 -15.31
N ALA A 200 -1.58 10.86 -15.10
CA ALA A 200 -0.32 11.12 -14.43
C ALA A 200 0.49 12.28 -15.03
N HIS A 201 0.30 12.55 -16.32
CA HIS A 201 0.95 13.67 -17.03
C HIS A 201 0.53 15.05 -16.50
N LEU A 202 -0.66 15.19 -15.92
CA LEU A 202 -1.16 16.46 -15.35
C LEU A 202 -0.45 16.84 -14.07
N PHE A 203 0.02 15.85 -13.30
CA PHE A 203 0.61 16.04 -11.98
C PHE A 203 2.13 15.92 -12.00
N ARG A 204 2.73 15.48 -13.10
CA ARG A 204 4.17 15.20 -13.17
C ARG A 204 5.00 16.48 -13.04
N SER A 205 5.73 16.60 -11.94
CA SER A 205 6.82 17.56 -11.79
C SER A 205 8.07 17.05 -12.51
N LYS A 206 8.73 17.93 -13.27
CA LYS A 206 10.06 17.65 -13.85
C LYS A 206 11.21 18.11 -12.95
N GLN A 207 10.90 18.86 -11.90
CA GLN A 207 11.90 19.52 -11.06
C GLN A 207 12.18 18.74 -9.78
N THR A 208 11.19 17.98 -9.30
CA THR A 208 11.26 17.30 -8.01
C THR A 208 11.26 15.79 -8.22
N HIS A 209 12.27 15.12 -7.66
CA HIS A 209 12.37 13.68 -7.59
C HIS A 209 12.55 13.28 -6.13
N PHE A 210 11.72 12.36 -5.65
CA PHE A 210 11.88 11.83 -4.29
C PHE A 210 12.65 10.53 -4.34
N HIS A 211 13.73 10.48 -3.59
CA HIS A 211 14.57 9.30 -3.40
C HIS A 211 14.31 8.75 -2.00
N SER A 212 14.25 7.42 -1.88
CA SER A 212 14.02 6.76 -0.60
C SER A 212 14.91 5.53 -0.43
N ARG A 213 15.38 5.31 0.80
CA ARG A 213 16.09 4.10 1.23
C ARG A 213 15.39 3.54 2.46
N THR A 214 15.38 2.22 2.56
CA THR A 214 14.83 1.52 3.73
C THR A 214 15.91 0.64 4.32
N VAL A 215 16.08 0.69 5.64
CA VAL A 215 16.98 -0.16 6.41
C VAL A 215 16.17 -0.94 7.43
N TYR A 216 16.37 -2.25 7.49
CA TYR A 216 15.72 -3.10 8.48
C TYR A 216 16.72 -3.43 9.58
N VAL A 217 16.27 -3.32 10.82
CA VAL A 217 17.09 -3.43 12.01
C VAL A 217 16.53 -4.50 12.93
N ALA A 218 17.34 -5.49 13.31
CA ALA A 218 16.95 -6.59 14.19
C ALA A 218 17.03 -6.27 15.69
N SER A 219 17.44 -5.05 16.06
CA SER A 219 17.54 -4.58 17.44
C SER A 219 16.37 -3.67 17.83
N ASP A 220 16.16 -3.51 19.14
CA ASP A 220 15.16 -2.60 19.68
C ASP A 220 15.43 -1.14 19.32
N GLU A 221 14.34 -0.40 19.11
CA GLU A 221 14.38 1.03 18.75
C GLU A 221 15.20 1.84 19.75
N MET A 222 15.06 1.57 21.06
CA MET A 222 15.79 2.27 22.12
C MET A 222 17.32 2.16 21.99
N LEU A 223 17.84 1.08 21.41
CA LEU A 223 19.29 0.89 21.23
C LEU A 223 19.83 1.72 20.07
N ILE A 224 18.98 2.05 19.10
CA ILE A 224 19.37 2.81 17.90
C ILE A 224 18.96 4.28 17.97
N THR A 225 18.05 4.67 18.87
CA THR A 225 17.62 6.08 19.06
C THR A 225 18.79 7.07 19.11
N PRO A 226 19.88 6.85 19.88
CA PRO A 226 20.98 7.81 19.93
C PRO A 226 21.70 8.00 18.58
N VAL A 227 21.72 6.95 17.73
CA VAL A 227 22.27 7.02 16.37
C VAL A 227 21.33 7.80 15.47
N LEU A 228 20.02 7.54 15.57
CA LEU A 228 18.99 8.24 14.81
C LEU A 228 18.97 9.74 15.13
N ASP A 229 19.11 10.12 16.40
CA ASP A 229 19.15 11.53 16.82
C ASP A 229 20.36 12.26 16.22
N ARG A 230 21.53 11.60 16.17
CA ARG A 230 22.73 12.15 15.52
C ARG A 230 22.54 12.27 14.01
N ALA A 231 21.93 11.27 13.37
CA ALA A 231 21.63 11.31 11.95
C ALA A 231 20.64 12.45 11.63
N ASP A 232 19.54 12.57 12.37
CA ASP A 232 18.57 13.67 12.21
C ASP A 232 19.24 15.03 12.40
N ALA A 233 20.05 15.22 13.44
CA ALA A 233 20.76 16.47 13.66
C ALA A 233 21.74 16.82 12.53
N THR A 234 22.39 15.84 11.92
CA THR A 234 23.40 16.03 10.86
C THR A 234 22.76 16.30 9.50
N PHE A 235 21.64 15.65 9.21
CA PHE A 235 20.97 15.71 7.90
C PHE A 235 19.67 16.52 7.90
N ARG A 236 19.37 17.22 9.00
CA ARG A 236 18.15 18.03 9.16
C ARG A 236 17.93 18.97 7.97
N GLY A 237 16.74 18.89 7.38
CA GLY A 237 16.35 19.71 6.24
C GLY A 237 16.89 19.23 4.89
N ARG A 238 17.79 18.24 4.85
CA ARG A 238 18.24 17.54 3.63
C ARG A 238 17.60 16.17 3.48
N VAL A 239 17.56 15.41 4.58
CA VAL A 239 17.00 14.05 4.63
C VAL A 239 16.01 13.93 5.78
N SER A 240 14.84 13.39 5.49
CA SER A 240 13.85 12.99 6.48
C SER A 240 14.12 11.56 6.92
N LEU A 241 14.35 11.35 8.22
CA LEU A 241 14.48 10.02 8.81
C LEU A 241 13.17 9.62 9.52
N GLY A 242 12.72 8.39 9.25
CA GLY A 242 11.57 7.76 9.90
C GLY A 242 11.98 6.46 10.58
N SER A 243 11.37 6.17 11.73
CA SER A 243 11.53 4.91 12.46
C SER A 243 10.16 4.31 12.72
N TYR A 244 10.00 3.03 12.36
CA TYR A 244 8.74 2.30 12.45
C TYR A 244 8.99 0.93 13.09
N PRO A 245 8.73 0.77 14.40
CA PRO A 245 8.88 -0.50 15.06
C PRO A 245 7.81 -1.50 14.60
N ASP A 246 8.20 -2.76 14.42
CA ASP A 246 7.34 -3.88 14.04
C ASP A 246 7.56 -5.02 15.02
N TRP A 247 6.67 -5.10 16.01
CA TRP A 247 6.72 -6.09 17.09
C TRP A 247 6.26 -7.48 16.63
N THR A 248 5.64 -7.56 15.45
CA THR A 248 5.07 -8.79 14.90
C THR A 248 6.00 -9.47 13.89
N SER A 249 6.98 -8.73 13.36
CA SER A 249 7.97 -9.27 12.45
C SER A 249 8.97 -10.15 13.18
N ASN A 250 9.11 -11.38 12.70
CA ASN A 250 10.15 -12.31 13.14
C ASN A 250 11.51 -12.03 12.46
N TYR A 251 11.57 -11.04 11.55
CA TYR A 251 12.70 -10.81 10.66
C TYR A 251 13.49 -9.53 11.00
N TYR A 252 12.79 -8.51 11.47
CA TYR A 252 13.36 -7.24 11.93
C TYR A 252 12.47 -6.67 13.03
N ARG A 253 13.02 -5.81 13.89
CA ARG A 253 12.29 -5.12 14.94
C ARG A 253 11.94 -3.69 14.58
N VAL A 254 12.77 -3.03 13.78
CA VAL A 254 12.54 -1.64 13.36
C VAL A 254 12.80 -1.51 11.87
N LYS A 255 11.88 -0.86 11.17
CA LYS A 255 12.05 -0.38 9.80
C LYS A 255 12.41 1.09 9.84
N LEU A 256 13.60 1.43 9.36
CA LEU A 256 14.06 2.80 9.18
C LEU A 256 13.83 3.22 7.74
N THR A 257 13.32 4.44 7.53
CA THR A 257 13.19 5.05 6.20
C THR A 257 14.02 6.32 6.14
N LEU A 258 14.69 6.53 5.02
CA LEU A 258 15.37 7.78 4.69
C LEU A 258 14.75 8.30 3.42
N ASP A 259 14.36 9.56 3.41
CA ASP A 259 13.67 10.21 2.31
C ASP A 259 14.31 11.57 2.00
N SER A 260 14.61 11.84 0.73
CA SER A 260 15.28 13.07 0.28
C SER A 260 14.84 13.48 -1.12
N GLU A 261 14.96 14.77 -1.45
CA GLU A 261 14.84 15.27 -2.84
C GLU A 261 16.17 15.18 -3.61
N SER A 262 17.27 14.89 -2.90
CA SER A 262 18.62 14.77 -3.43
C SER A 262 19.16 13.37 -3.20
N GLU A 263 19.49 12.67 -4.29
CA GLU A 263 20.09 11.33 -4.25
C GLU A 263 21.44 11.34 -3.51
N GLN A 264 22.24 12.39 -3.69
CA GLN A 264 23.53 12.51 -3.03
C GLN A 264 23.41 12.62 -1.51
N ASP A 265 22.50 13.47 -1.02
CA ASP A 265 22.27 13.63 0.42
C ASP A 265 21.71 12.34 1.04
N LEU A 266 20.87 11.61 0.28
CA LEU A 266 20.34 10.33 0.71
C LEU A 266 21.42 9.28 0.88
N GLU A 267 22.33 9.14 -0.09
CA GLU A 267 23.43 8.18 -0.03
C GLU A 267 24.44 8.56 1.06
N GLU A 268 24.69 9.85 1.29
CA GLU A 268 25.51 10.33 2.41
C GLU A 268 24.89 9.93 3.76
N ALA A 269 23.59 10.17 3.94
CA ALA A 269 22.86 9.84 5.16
C ALA A 269 22.77 8.32 5.38
N TYR A 270 22.51 7.56 4.32
CA TYR A 270 22.52 6.10 4.37
C TYR A 270 23.89 5.56 4.77
N GLY A 271 24.96 6.05 4.15
CA GLY A 271 26.33 5.68 4.48
C GLY A 271 26.72 6.04 5.92
N PHE A 272 26.27 7.20 6.42
CA PHE A 272 26.43 7.57 7.83
C PHE A 272 25.71 6.58 8.76
N LEU A 273 24.45 6.29 8.49
CA LEU A 273 23.65 5.38 9.30
C LEU A 273 24.27 3.98 9.35
N MET A 274 24.71 3.43 8.22
CA MET A 274 25.33 2.10 8.16
C MET A 274 26.67 2.01 8.90
N ARG A 275 27.41 3.13 9.04
CA ARG A 275 28.66 3.16 9.83
C ARG A 275 28.41 3.28 11.33
N GLU A 276 27.37 4.01 11.72
CA GLU A 276 27.07 4.32 13.12
C GLU A 276 26.17 3.28 13.80
N LEU A 277 25.40 2.51 13.02
CA LEU A 277 24.61 1.40 13.53
C LEU A 277 25.55 0.31 14.12
N PRO A 278 25.16 -0.34 15.22
CA PRO A 278 25.98 -1.41 15.78
C PRO A 278 26.17 -2.55 14.77
N PRO A 279 27.36 -3.20 14.75
CA PRO A 279 27.67 -4.23 13.77
C PRO A 279 26.70 -5.41 13.88
N GLY A 280 26.20 -5.90 12.74
CA GLY A 280 25.28 -7.04 12.66
C GLY A 280 23.80 -6.72 12.99
N VAL A 281 23.47 -5.46 13.27
CA VAL A 281 22.10 -5.05 13.61
C VAL A 281 21.24 -4.77 12.37
N ALA A 282 21.85 -4.21 11.32
CA ALA A 282 21.18 -4.05 10.03
C ALA A 282 21.06 -5.42 9.35
N VAL A 283 19.83 -5.79 8.99
CA VAL A 283 19.52 -7.07 8.36
C VAL A 283 18.94 -6.85 6.96
N PRO A 284 19.33 -7.65 5.95
CA PRO A 284 18.73 -7.57 4.63
C PRO A 284 17.33 -8.19 4.68
N LEU A 285 16.26 -7.44 4.38
CA LEU A 285 14.94 -8.06 4.25
C LEU A 285 14.86 -8.85 2.95
N VAL A 286 14.79 -10.17 3.06
CA VAL A 286 14.58 -11.06 1.91
C VAL A 286 13.07 -11.16 1.64
N THR A 287 12.56 -10.36 0.71
CA THR A 287 11.14 -10.37 0.32
C THR A 287 10.78 -11.53 -0.60
N ASP A 288 11.76 -12.04 -1.36
CA ASP A 288 11.64 -13.23 -2.20
C ASP A 288 12.68 -14.26 -1.76
N CYS A 289 12.30 -15.07 -0.78
CA CYS A 289 13.14 -16.15 -0.26
C CYS A 289 13.10 -17.42 -1.14
N VAL A 290 12.26 -17.43 -2.19
CA VAL A 290 12.01 -18.61 -3.02
C VAL A 290 12.90 -18.59 -4.26
N SER A 291 13.10 -17.41 -4.87
CA SER A 291 13.96 -17.27 -6.06
C SER A 291 15.45 -17.60 -5.80
N PRO A 292 16.11 -17.15 -4.72
CA PRO A 292 17.50 -17.49 -4.46
C PRO A 292 17.66 -18.86 -3.78
N ALA A 293 16.56 -19.57 -3.46
CA ALA A 293 16.58 -20.77 -2.64
C ALA A 293 17.56 -21.84 -3.16
N ALA A 294 17.62 -22.09 -4.48
CA ALA A 294 18.60 -23.00 -5.04
C ALA A 294 20.04 -22.57 -4.74
N VAL A 295 20.39 -21.30 -4.96
CA VAL A 295 21.75 -20.81 -4.73
C VAL A 295 22.13 -20.91 -3.25
N GLU A 296 21.23 -20.49 -2.35
CA GLU A 296 21.49 -20.48 -0.91
C GLU A 296 21.55 -21.89 -0.31
N VAL A 297 20.62 -22.78 -0.67
CA VAL A 297 20.57 -24.15 -0.15
C VAL A 297 21.78 -24.96 -0.60
N TYR A 298 22.16 -24.88 -1.88
CA TYR A 298 23.33 -25.59 -2.37
C TYR A 298 24.63 -24.95 -1.88
N GLY A 299 24.70 -23.62 -1.75
CA GLY A 299 25.82 -22.96 -1.09
C GLY A 299 25.99 -23.40 0.37
N LEU A 300 24.89 -23.58 1.11
CA LEU A 300 24.92 -24.15 2.46
C LEU A 300 25.39 -25.62 2.45
N ALA A 301 24.93 -26.43 1.50
CA ALA A 301 25.37 -27.82 1.35
C ALA A 301 26.89 -27.93 1.09
N GLU A 302 27.44 -26.98 0.34
CA GLU A 302 28.85 -26.90 -0.04
C GLU A 302 29.73 -26.20 1.01
N SER A 303 29.13 -25.56 2.02
CA SER A 303 29.85 -24.77 3.05
C SER A 303 30.83 -25.56 3.94
N GLY A 304 30.75 -26.90 3.92
CA GLY A 304 31.55 -27.76 4.79
C GLY A 304 31.13 -27.77 6.28
N SER A 305 30.11 -26.98 6.65
CA SER A 305 29.59 -26.94 8.02
C SER A 305 28.86 -28.23 8.42
N ALA A 306 28.74 -28.50 9.72
CA ALA A 306 27.99 -29.67 10.22
C ALA A 306 26.52 -29.67 9.77
N LEU A 307 25.90 -28.48 9.65
CA LEU A 307 24.57 -28.34 9.07
C LEU A 307 24.59 -28.58 7.56
N GLY A 308 25.57 -27.99 6.86
CA GLY A 308 25.77 -28.18 5.41
C GLY A 308 25.89 -29.65 5.02
N GLN A 309 26.59 -30.47 5.80
CA GLN A 309 26.70 -31.92 5.55
C GLN A 309 25.34 -32.63 5.65
N LYS A 310 24.49 -32.25 6.61
CA LYS A 310 23.13 -32.79 6.74
C LYS A 310 22.24 -32.33 5.60
N VAL A 311 22.34 -31.07 5.20
CA VAL A 311 21.62 -30.51 4.05
C VAL A 311 22.05 -31.22 2.76
N ALA A 312 23.34 -31.43 2.55
CA ALA A 312 23.87 -32.18 1.41
C ALA A 312 23.35 -33.62 1.38
N ALA A 313 23.24 -34.29 2.53
CA ALA A 313 22.66 -35.63 2.61
C ALA A 313 21.17 -35.64 2.24
N ALA A 314 20.39 -34.69 2.76
CA ALA A 314 18.97 -34.56 2.43
C ALA A 314 18.76 -34.24 0.94
N LEU A 315 19.57 -33.35 0.36
CA LEU A 315 19.52 -33.02 -1.07
C LEU A 315 19.82 -34.24 -1.94
N ARG A 316 20.80 -35.08 -1.58
CA ARG A 316 21.06 -36.33 -2.31
C ARG A 316 19.84 -37.24 -2.36
N THR A 317 19.17 -37.43 -1.23
CA THR A 317 17.94 -38.25 -1.17
C THR A 317 16.82 -37.66 -2.04
N ILE A 318 16.66 -36.32 -2.04
CA ILE A 318 15.67 -35.64 -2.88
C ILE A 318 16.02 -35.80 -4.36
N GLU A 319 17.29 -35.63 -4.73
CA GLU A 319 17.77 -35.77 -6.10
C GLU A 319 17.64 -37.19 -6.62
N GLU A 320 17.94 -38.21 -5.80
CA GLU A 320 17.71 -39.63 -6.10
C GLU A 320 16.21 -39.90 -6.35
N ALA A 321 15.32 -39.31 -5.55
CA ALA A 321 13.88 -39.42 -5.79
C ALA A 321 13.47 -38.75 -7.11
N LEU A 322 14.05 -37.59 -7.44
CA LEU A 322 13.82 -36.90 -8.72
C LEU A 322 14.42 -37.65 -9.92
N ASP A 323 15.41 -38.53 -9.73
CA ASP A 323 15.93 -39.42 -10.78
C ASP A 323 15.01 -40.61 -11.03
N GLN A 324 14.30 -41.09 -10.00
CA GLN A 324 13.42 -42.27 -10.06
C GLN A 324 11.98 -41.93 -10.46
N TYR A 325 11.50 -40.74 -10.11
CA TYR A 325 10.10 -40.36 -10.27
C TYR A 325 9.97 -39.02 -10.98
N SER A 326 9.01 -38.93 -11.92
CA SER A 326 8.63 -37.64 -12.51
C SER A 326 7.92 -36.76 -11.49
N LEU A 327 7.90 -35.44 -11.72
CA LEU A 327 7.34 -34.47 -10.79
C LEU A 327 5.84 -34.66 -10.53
N VAL A 328 5.11 -35.20 -11.51
CA VAL A 328 3.67 -35.50 -11.38
C VAL A 328 3.41 -36.73 -10.52
N GLN A 329 4.43 -37.55 -10.26
CA GLN A 329 4.38 -38.73 -9.39
C GLN A 329 4.88 -38.43 -7.97
N LEU A 330 5.44 -37.24 -7.74
CA LEU A 330 5.97 -36.82 -6.46
C LEU A 330 5.00 -35.84 -5.78
N CYS A 331 4.73 -36.11 -4.51
CA CYS A 331 3.91 -35.25 -3.68
C CYS A 331 4.65 -34.95 -2.37
N VAL A 332 4.73 -33.67 -2.01
CA VAL A 332 5.31 -33.25 -0.72
C VAL A 332 4.18 -33.07 0.29
N GLY A 333 4.21 -33.87 1.35
CA GLY A 333 3.36 -33.68 2.51
C GLY A 333 3.79 -32.43 3.29
N PHE A 334 2.85 -31.49 3.48
CA PHE A 334 3.07 -30.28 4.25
C PHE A 334 2.00 -30.20 5.34
N ASN A 335 2.37 -29.78 6.55
CA ASN A 335 1.43 -29.56 7.65
C ASN A 335 1.68 -28.23 8.40
N GLY A 336 2.53 -27.35 7.85
CA GLY A 336 2.95 -26.10 8.49
C GLY A 336 4.03 -26.25 9.57
N GLY A 337 4.43 -27.47 9.93
CA GLY A 337 5.51 -27.72 10.88
C GLY A 337 6.89 -27.34 10.36
N LYS A 338 7.82 -26.99 11.25
CA LYS A 338 9.19 -26.57 10.89
C LYS A 338 9.92 -27.56 9.98
N ASP A 339 9.75 -28.87 10.22
CA ASP A 339 10.46 -29.92 9.51
C ASP A 339 9.94 -30.08 8.07
N CYS A 340 8.62 -30.02 7.86
CA CYS A 340 8.05 -30.06 6.52
C CYS A 340 8.28 -28.76 5.75
N THR A 341 8.40 -27.61 6.43
CA THR A 341 8.80 -26.34 5.81
C THR A 341 10.24 -26.41 5.32
N ALA A 342 11.16 -26.93 6.13
CA ALA A 342 12.54 -27.15 5.71
C ALA A 342 12.61 -28.10 4.49
N LEU A 343 11.88 -29.23 4.54
CA LEU A 343 11.81 -30.16 3.41
C LEU A 343 11.25 -29.49 2.15
N LEU A 344 10.20 -28.68 2.26
CA LEU A 344 9.60 -27.96 1.14
C LEU A 344 10.61 -27.03 0.46
N HIS A 345 11.41 -26.28 1.22
CA HIS A 345 12.47 -25.44 0.67
C HIS A 345 13.60 -26.23 0.00
N LEU A 346 14.01 -27.36 0.58
CA LEU A 346 15.02 -28.24 -0.02
C LEU A 346 14.54 -28.86 -1.34
N VAL A 347 13.29 -29.35 -1.36
CA VAL A 347 12.69 -29.91 -2.58
C VAL A 347 12.56 -28.83 -3.64
N HIS A 348 12.06 -27.64 -3.29
CA HIS A 348 11.96 -26.49 -4.19
C HIS A 348 13.33 -26.11 -4.79
N ALA A 349 14.37 -26.01 -3.96
CA ALA A 349 15.74 -25.72 -4.41
C ALA A 349 16.27 -26.78 -5.41
N ALA A 350 16.10 -28.07 -5.11
CA ALA A 350 16.55 -29.16 -5.98
C ALA A 350 15.80 -29.18 -7.33
N VAL A 351 14.49 -28.97 -7.25
CA VAL A 351 13.59 -28.79 -8.39
C VAL A 351 14.02 -27.63 -9.29
N GLN A 352 14.30 -26.47 -8.71
CA GLN A 352 14.70 -25.27 -9.43
C GLN A 352 16.05 -25.46 -10.13
N ARG A 353 17.01 -26.13 -9.46
CA ARG A 353 18.34 -26.42 -10.03
C ARG A 353 18.27 -27.41 -11.20
N ARG A 354 17.48 -28.48 -11.09
CA ARG A 354 17.37 -29.51 -12.14
C ARG A 354 16.50 -29.08 -13.33
N PHE A 355 15.51 -28.23 -13.09
CA PHE A 355 14.54 -27.83 -14.11
C PHE A 355 14.38 -26.29 -14.16
N PRO A 356 15.42 -25.54 -14.57
CA PRO A 356 15.44 -24.07 -14.52
C PRO A 356 14.44 -23.38 -15.47
N ALA A 357 13.91 -24.07 -16.48
CA ALA A 357 13.00 -23.51 -17.50
C ALA A 357 11.49 -23.73 -17.21
N ARG A 358 11.10 -23.98 -15.96
CA ARG A 358 9.87 -24.72 -15.62
C ARG A 358 8.52 -24.16 -16.10
N GLN A 359 7.67 -25.08 -16.60
CA GLN A 359 6.21 -24.98 -16.62
C GLN A 359 5.50 -25.99 -15.68
N GLU A 360 6.19 -26.99 -15.12
CA GLU A 360 5.58 -28.04 -14.29
C GLU A 360 5.76 -27.83 -12.78
N LYS A 361 4.66 -28.00 -12.03
CA LYS A 361 4.49 -27.56 -10.64
C LYS A 361 4.64 -28.73 -9.66
N LEU A 362 5.26 -28.47 -8.49
CA LEU A 362 5.35 -29.44 -7.40
C LEU A 362 3.96 -29.72 -6.82
N GLN A 363 3.57 -30.99 -6.68
CA GLN A 363 2.33 -31.32 -5.99
C GLN A 363 2.57 -31.28 -4.47
N VAL A 364 1.73 -30.55 -3.75
CA VAL A 364 1.79 -30.43 -2.29
C VAL A 364 0.49 -30.94 -1.70
N LEU A 365 0.57 -31.91 -0.78
CA LEU A 365 -0.56 -32.41 -0.03
C LEU A 365 -0.56 -31.78 1.37
N TYR A 366 -1.57 -30.98 1.65
CA TYR A 366 -1.82 -30.43 3.00
C TYR A 366 -2.97 -31.18 3.65
N ILE A 367 -2.70 -31.81 4.80
CA ILE A 367 -3.73 -32.44 5.63
C ILE A 367 -4.15 -31.42 6.68
N ARG A 368 -5.39 -30.93 6.58
CA ARG A 368 -5.97 -29.98 7.53
C ARG A 368 -6.15 -30.65 8.89
N ILE A 369 -5.40 -30.18 9.87
CA ILE A 369 -5.67 -30.44 11.28
C ILE A 369 -6.38 -29.19 11.81
N VAL A 370 -7.43 -29.35 12.61
CA VAL A 370 -8.10 -28.20 13.24
C VAL A 370 -7.12 -27.56 14.22
N SER A 371 -6.38 -26.55 13.75
CA SER A 371 -5.45 -25.78 14.56
C SER A 371 -6.24 -24.73 15.35
N PRO A 372 -6.01 -24.57 16.67
CA PRO A 372 -6.56 -23.46 17.44
C PRO A 372 -5.89 -22.11 17.11
N PHE A 373 -4.86 -22.10 16.25
CA PHE A 373 -4.09 -20.92 15.86
C PHE A 373 -4.39 -20.49 14.41
N PRO A 374 -5.15 -19.40 14.19
CA PRO A 374 -5.47 -18.87 12.86
C PRO A 374 -4.24 -18.46 12.04
N GLU A 375 -3.16 -18.05 12.69
CA GLU A 375 -1.90 -17.62 12.06
C GLU A 375 -1.21 -18.78 11.32
N MET A 376 -1.38 -20.00 11.82
CA MET A 376 -0.86 -21.21 11.16
C MET A 376 -1.56 -21.43 9.82
N GLU A 377 -2.89 -21.30 9.77
CA GLU A 377 -3.66 -21.42 8.53
C GLU A 377 -3.30 -20.32 7.53
N GLN A 378 -3.07 -19.08 7.99
CA GLN A 378 -2.59 -17.99 7.13
C GLN A 378 -1.18 -18.26 6.57
N PHE A 379 -0.26 -18.74 7.42
CA PHE A 379 1.09 -19.13 6.99
C PHE A 379 1.04 -20.25 5.94
N ILE A 380 0.19 -21.24 6.13
CA ILE A 380 0.01 -22.35 5.17
C ILE A 380 -0.54 -21.83 3.84
N GLN A 381 -1.56 -20.96 3.87
CA GLN A 381 -2.10 -20.35 2.66
C GLN A 381 -1.04 -19.52 1.92
N ALA A 382 -0.29 -18.68 2.63
CA ALA A 382 0.79 -17.88 2.04
C ALA A 382 1.91 -18.76 1.47
N THR A 383 2.26 -19.85 2.15
CA THR A 383 3.26 -20.81 1.67
C THR A 383 2.79 -21.49 0.38
N VAL A 384 1.55 -22.00 0.34
CA VAL A 384 0.96 -22.58 -0.88
C VAL A 384 0.89 -21.57 -2.02
N GLN A 385 0.66 -20.28 -1.75
CA GLN A 385 0.70 -19.26 -2.81
C GLN A 385 2.12 -19.00 -3.35
N ARG A 386 3.14 -19.06 -2.49
CA ARG A 386 4.54 -18.78 -2.85
C ARG A 386 5.25 -19.97 -3.49
N THR A 387 4.95 -21.18 -3.04
CA THR A 387 5.63 -22.41 -3.48
C THR A 387 4.72 -23.35 -4.27
N GLY A 388 3.40 -23.13 -4.21
CA GLY A 388 2.39 -23.94 -4.87
C GLY A 388 1.81 -23.30 -6.14
N PRO A 389 0.81 -23.94 -6.76
CA PRO A 389 0.25 -23.48 -8.03
C PRO A 389 -0.46 -22.12 -7.89
N THR A 390 -0.07 -21.15 -8.71
CA THR A 390 -0.91 -19.97 -8.98
C THR A 390 -2.24 -20.43 -9.62
N GLY A 391 -3.35 -20.11 -8.94
CA GLY A 391 -4.72 -20.25 -9.46
C GLY A 391 -5.54 -21.39 -8.85
N THR A 392 -6.17 -21.14 -7.70
CA THR A 392 -7.58 -21.50 -7.36
C THR A 392 -7.96 -20.83 -6.04
N SER A 393 -8.33 -19.55 -6.11
CA SER A 393 -9.28 -18.98 -5.15
C SER A 393 -10.64 -19.61 -5.46
N GLY A 394 -10.98 -20.69 -4.75
CA GLY A 394 -12.24 -21.39 -4.98
C GLY A 394 -12.19 -22.76 -4.33
N SER A 395 -13.26 -23.08 -3.62
CA SER A 395 -13.57 -24.31 -2.91
C SER A 395 -13.62 -25.58 -3.79
N SER A 396 -12.69 -25.79 -4.73
CA SER A 396 -12.80 -26.82 -5.77
C SER A 396 -11.55 -27.70 -5.98
N CYS A 397 -10.69 -27.85 -4.96
CA CYS A 397 -9.82 -29.03 -4.87
C CYS A 397 -10.34 -30.04 -3.84
N ALA A 398 -11.65 -30.08 -3.66
CA ALA A 398 -12.37 -31.09 -2.89
C ALA A 398 -13.36 -31.84 -3.80
N SER A 399 -12.95 -32.31 -4.99
CA SER A 399 -13.84 -33.12 -5.84
C SER A 399 -13.15 -33.83 -7.01
N SER A 400 -12.05 -34.55 -6.76
CA SER A 400 -11.59 -35.58 -7.72
C SER A 400 -11.01 -36.84 -7.07
N LEU A 401 -11.36 -37.07 -5.80
CA LEU A 401 -11.36 -38.40 -5.21
C LEU A 401 -12.81 -38.73 -4.83
N SER A 402 -13.46 -39.55 -5.64
CA SER A 402 -14.71 -40.22 -5.29
C SER A 402 -14.52 -41.09 -4.04
N PRO A 403 -15.59 -41.38 -3.29
CA PRO A 403 -15.52 -41.62 -1.85
C PRO A 403 -15.05 -43.03 -1.56
N THR A 404 -13.81 -43.17 -1.08
CA THR A 404 -13.39 -44.37 -0.37
C THR A 404 -12.29 -44.02 0.63
N VAL A 405 -12.61 -43.11 1.56
CA VAL A 405 -11.88 -43.06 2.83
C VAL A 405 -12.87 -43.53 3.88
N SER A 406 -12.85 -44.84 4.09
CA SER A 406 -13.32 -45.43 5.33
C SER A 406 -12.65 -44.68 6.48
N SER A 407 -13.46 -44.24 7.43
CA SER A 407 -13.03 -43.74 8.72
C SER A 407 -11.96 -44.67 9.31
N MET A 408 -10.71 -44.24 9.31
CA MET A 408 -9.72 -44.73 10.26
C MET A 408 -9.64 -43.71 11.39
N THR A 409 -10.60 -43.84 12.31
CA THR A 409 -10.39 -43.46 13.70
C THR A 409 -9.28 -44.37 14.24
N GLU A 410 -8.06 -43.86 14.33
CA GLU A 410 -7.04 -44.53 15.12
C GLU A 410 -7.34 -44.28 16.60
N ALA A 411 -7.59 -45.39 17.30
CA ALA A 411 -7.87 -45.44 18.71
C ALA A 411 -6.74 -44.78 19.50
N THR A 412 -7.10 -43.79 20.31
CA THR A 412 -6.27 -43.29 21.41
C THR A 412 -5.91 -44.45 22.34
N ARG A 413 -4.65 -44.90 22.29
CA ARG A 413 -4.01 -45.55 23.45
C ARG A 413 -3.20 -44.50 24.20
N PRO A 414 -3.39 -44.35 25.52
CA PRO A 414 -2.60 -43.45 26.32
C PRO A 414 -1.18 -44.02 26.46
N TRP A 415 -0.18 -43.25 26.06
CA TRP A 415 1.20 -43.51 26.46
C TRP A 415 1.37 -43.01 27.89
N GLY A 416 1.30 -43.94 28.84
CA GLY A 416 1.82 -43.78 30.18
C GLY A 416 3.01 -44.74 30.37
N ALA A 417 4.20 -44.16 30.55
CA ALA A 417 5.29 -44.56 31.44
C ALA A 417 6.49 -43.64 31.16
#